data_AF-A0A927J6T6-F1
#
_entry.id   AF-A0A927J6T6-F1
#
_cell.length_a   1.000
_cell.length_b   1.000
_cell.length_c   1.000
_cell.angle_alpha   90.00
_cell.angle_beta   90.00
_cell.angle_gamma   90.00
#
_symmetry.space_group_name_H-M   'P 1'
#
loop_
_entity.id
_entity.type
_entity.pdbx_description
1 polymer ?
#
loop_
_entity_poly.entity_id
_entity_poly.type
_entity_poly.pdbx_seq_one_letter_code
_entity_poly.pdbx_strand_id
1 'polypeptide(L)'
;MRRIVFSLLFLLMPLFSFAQKDVFEQSVEEINKVNDILIDCMASFMEFPETHSNTINIYDRVVTIKKLCKDQQSSKYQMSTSILSNPKVQQYYRMIDEIQIYADIFEELLRSFKGYNSAGLSQDQMGILDPMFRKFGWKINLLDINCKDTYFYEYQLKGCKMMFIKNTLPPNDYRNYIYHNIEVDFTYDYYGTGGKYYVGGGLYRMIQFKDDENVKYHKVIKASSERK
;
A
#
# COMPACT_ATOMS: atom_id res chain seq x y z
N MET A 1 10.85 19.42 6.91
CA MET A 1 11.86 19.41 5.82
C MET A 1 13.31 19.36 6.32
N ARG A 2 13.74 20.22 7.26
CA ARG A 2 15.14 20.22 7.76
C ARG A 2 15.63 18.93 8.46
N ARG A 3 14.78 18.17 9.17
CA ARG A 3 15.22 16.95 9.87
C ARG A 3 15.51 15.75 8.94
N ILE A 4 14.75 15.60 7.86
CA ILE A 4 14.90 14.48 6.91
C ILE A 4 16.20 14.60 6.11
N VAL A 5 16.64 15.82 5.78
CA VAL A 5 17.88 16.06 5.03
C VAL A 5 19.12 15.67 5.85
N PHE A 6 19.08 15.84 7.18
CA PHE A 6 20.19 15.41 8.06
C PHE A 6 20.22 13.89 8.25
N SER A 7 19.07 13.21 8.34
CA SER A 7 18.99 11.74 8.37
C SER A 7 19.47 11.07 7.07
N LEU A 8 19.25 11.72 5.92
CA LEU A 8 19.68 11.25 4.60
C LEU A 8 21.21 11.22 4.41
N LEU A 9 21.96 12.06 5.13
CA LEU A 9 23.40 12.21 4.91
C LEU A 9 24.21 11.00 5.40
N PHE A 10 23.71 10.27 6.40
CA PHE A 10 24.39 9.10 6.98
C PHE A 10 24.06 7.79 6.26
N LEU A 11 22.91 7.73 5.60
CA LEU A 11 22.51 6.63 4.70
C LEU A 11 23.38 6.52 3.44
N LEU A 12 24.27 7.50 3.20
CA LEU A 12 25.20 7.58 2.08
C LEU A 12 26.68 7.34 2.49
N MET A 13 26.97 7.03 3.76
CA MET A 13 28.35 6.74 4.16
C MET A 13 28.88 5.44 3.52
N PRO A 14 30.15 5.40 3.10
CA PRO A 14 30.75 4.18 2.58
C PRO A 14 30.73 3.09 3.66
N LEU A 15 29.95 2.04 3.40
CA LEU A 15 29.63 0.92 4.31
C LEU A 15 30.84 0.06 4.74
N PHE A 16 32.06 0.40 4.31
CA PHE A 16 33.28 -0.11 4.92
C PHE A 16 33.37 0.23 6.42
N SER A 17 32.71 1.29 6.87
CA SER A 17 32.62 1.65 8.29
C SER A 17 31.49 0.93 9.05
N PHE A 18 30.58 0.22 8.39
CA PHE A 18 29.47 -0.49 9.04
C PHE A 18 29.93 -1.66 9.92
N ALA A 19 31.17 -2.12 9.73
CA ALA A 19 31.83 -3.08 10.61
C ALA A 19 32.24 -2.47 11.97
N GLN A 20 32.31 -1.13 12.07
CA GLN A 20 32.49 -0.43 13.33
C GLN A 20 31.17 -0.41 14.10
N LYS A 21 31.22 -0.73 15.40
CA LYS A 21 30.05 -0.87 16.27
C LYS A 21 29.15 0.37 16.23
N ASP A 22 29.77 1.56 16.28
CA ASP A 22 29.05 2.84 16.37
C ASP A 22 28.27 3.17 15.09
N VAL A 23 28.80 2.84 13.91
CA VAL A 23 28.17 3.13 12.61
C VAL A 23 26.97 2.22 12.36
N PHE A 24 27.06 0.94 12.74
CA PHE A 24 25.93 0.02 12.67
C PHE A 24 24.80 0.46 13.60
N GLU A 25 25.11 0.78 14.86
CA GLU A 25 24.11 1.20 15.85
C GLU A 25 23.39 2.48 15.41
N GLN A 26 24.12 3.47 14.88
CA GLN A 26 23.54 4.69 14.32
C GLN A 26 22.63 4.41 13.12
N SER A 27 23.03 3.50 12.23
CA SER A 27 22.22 3.19 11.03
C SER A 27 20.93 2.46 11.39
N VAL A 28 20.97 1.57 12.38
CA VAL A 28 19.78 0.94 12.95
C VAL A 28 18.87 1.98 13.61
N GLU A 29 19.44 2.94 14.35
CA GLU A 29 18.67 4.03 14.96
C GLU A 29 17.94 4.88 13.91
N GLU A 30 18.61 5.26 12.82
CA GLU A 30 17.98 6.03 11.74
C GLU A 30 16.88 5.23 11.03
N ILE A 31 17.08 3.94 10.77
CA ILE A 31 16.05 3.08 10.18
C ILE A 31 14.86 2.90 11.14
N ASN A 32 15.07 2.82 12.44
CA ASN A 32 13.98 2.81 13.42
C ASN A 32 13.18 4.12 13.36
N LYS A 33 13.84 5.29 13.25
CA LYS A 33 13.13 6.57 13.08
C LYS A 33 12.29 6.59 11.79
N VAL A 34 12.80 6.01 10.70
CA VAL A 34 12.04 5.88 9.44
C VAL A 34 10.82 4.98 9.64
N ASN A 35 10.98 3.86 10.35
CA ASN A 35 9.88 2.96 10.68
C ASN A 35 8.82 3.65 11.56
N ASP A 36 9.23 4.40 12.58
CA ASP A 36 8.31 5.16 13.44
C ASP A 36 7.50 6.16 12.63
N ILE A 37 8.13 6.88 11.70
CA ILE A 37 7.42 7.79 10.79
C ILE A 37 6.42 7.03 9.91
N LEU A 38 6.76 5.85 9.41
CA LEU A 38 5.84 5.02 8.63
C LEU A 38 4.64 4.60 9.48
N ILE A 39 4.88 4.13 10.71
CA ILE A 39 3.82 3.75 11.66
C ILE A 39 2.90 4.95 11.95
N ASP A 40 3.46 6.14 12.19
CA ASP A 40 2.68 7.37 12.38
C ASP A 40 1.84 7.72 11.16
N CYS A 41 2.41 7.57 9.96
CA CYS A 41 1.69 7.78 8.70
C CYS A 41 0.51 6.81 8.57
N MET A 42 0.74 5.53 8.85
CA MET A 42 -0.28 4.50 8.80
C MET A 42 -1.39 4.75 9.82
N ALA A 43 -1.03 5.04 11.07
CA ALA A 43 -1.99 5.34 12.14
C ALA A 43 -2.80 6.61 11.82
N SER A 44 -2.16 7.66 11.32
CA SER A 44 -2.83 8.91 10.96
C SER A 44 -3.89 8.70 9.88
N PHE A 45 -3.61 7.91 8.83
CA PHE A 45 -4.62 7.59 7.82
C PHE A 45 -5.75 6.76 8.43
N MET A 46 -5.40 5.75 9.23
CA MET A 46 -6.39 4.86 9.83
C MET A 46 -7.33 5.59 10.80
N GLU A 47 -6.87 6.68 11.43
CA GLU A 47 -7.65 7.45 12.38
C GLU A 47 -8.40 8.64 11.77
N PHE A 48 -7.81 9.32 10.77
CA PHE A 48 -8.37 10.52 10.12
C PHE A 48 -8.46 10.37 8.59
N PRO A 49 -9.08 9.29 8.08
CA PRO A 49 -9.13 9.03 6.64
C PRO A 49 -10.03 9.98 5.85
N GLU A 50 -10.94 10.69 6.53
CA GLU A 50 -11.87 11.64 5.93
C GLU A 50 -11.22 12.97 5.56
N THR A 51 -10.03 13.26 6.07
CA THR A 51 -9.31 14.50 5.79
C THR A 51 -8.43 14.34 4.55
N HIS A 52 -8.87 14.83 3.39
CA HIS A 52 -8.17 14.64 2.12
C HIS A 52 -6.71 15.11 2.19
N SER A 53 -6.49 16.34 2.68
CA SER A 53 -5.14 16.90 2.83
C SER A 53 -4.21 16.06 3.72
N ASN A 54 -4.73 15.41 4.76
CA ASN A 54 -3.97 14.47 5.59
C ASN A 54 -3.55 13.24 4.77
N THR A 55 -4.50 12.64 4.06
CA THR A 55 -4.26 11.48 3.19
C THR A 55 -3.21 11.78 2.11
N ILE A 56 -3.26 12.95 1.47
CA ILE A 56 -2.27 13.36 0.49
C ILE A 56 -0.88 13.53 1.11
N ASN A 57 -0.78 14.17 2.28
CA ASN A 57 0.49 14.32 2.99
C ASN A 57 1.08 12.96 3.40
N ILE A 58 0.25 12.02 3.81
CA ILE A 58 0.65 10.66 4.16
C ILE A 58 1.18 9.93 2.92
N TYR A 59 0.47 10.01 1.79
CA TYR A 59 0.91 9.42 0.53
C TYR A 59 2.31 9.91 0.13
N ASP A 60 2.53 11.23 0.14
CA ASP A 60 3.82 11.81 -0.27
C ASP A 60 4.98 11.38 0.68
N ARG A 61 4.68 11.21 1.98
CA ARG A 61 5.64 10.68 2.96
C ARG A 61 5.95 9.20 2.74
N VAL A 62 4.92 8.37 2.52
CA VAL A 62 5.10 6.94 2.27
C VAL A 62 5.92 6.69 1.01
N VAL A 63 5.66 7.44 -0.07
CA VAL A 63 6.46 7.39 -1.31
C VAL A 63 7.93 7.75 -1.04
N THR A 64 8.18 8.74 -0.20
CA THR A 64 9.55 9.13 0.21
C THR A 64 10.24 8.00 0.97
N ILE A 65 9.55 7.38 1.94
CA ILE A 65 10.07 6.25 2.73
C ILE A 65 10.39 5.05 1.84
N LYS A 66 9.48 4.70 0.92
CA LYS A 66 9.72 3.62 -0.04
C LYS A 66 10.95 3.89 -0.91
N LYS A 67 11.12 5.13 -1.39
CA LYS A 67 12.29 5.51 -2.18
C LYS A 67 13.57 5.31 -1.37
N LEU A 68 13.60 5.76 -0.11
CA LEU A 68 14.74 5.52 0.80
C LEU A 68 15.06 4.02 0.93
N CYS A 69 14.03 3.18 1.13
CA CYS A 69 14.21 1.74 1.24
C CYS A 69 14.81 1.14 -0.05
N LYS A 70 14.33 1.55 -1.22
CA LYS A 70 14.85 1.11 -2.53
C LYS A 70 16.29 1.54 -2.76
N ASP A 71 16.62 2.78 -2.41
CA ASP A 71 17.97 3.31 -2.54
C ASP A 71 18.94 2.52 -1.65
N GLN A 72 18.54 2.20 -0.42
CA GLN A 72 19.32 1.34 0.48
C GLN A 72 19.46 -0.08 -0.02
N GLN A 73 18.38 -0.73 -0.47
CA GLN A 73 18.45 -2.08 -1.04
C GLN A 73 19.36 -2.15 -2.26
N SER A 74 19.37 -1.11 -3.10
CA SER A 74 20.23 -1.04 -4.28
C SER A 74 21.71 -0.98 -3.90
N SER A 75 22.04 -0.49 -2.72
CA SER A 75 23.43 -0.51 -2.22
C SER A 75 23.96 -1.94 -1.98
N LYS A 76 23.09 -2.97 -1.84
CA LYS A 76 23.48 -4.39 -1.78
C LYS A 76 24.34 -4.79 -2.99
N TYR A 77 24.04 -4.28 -4.18
CA TYR A 77 24.75 -4.63 -5.42
C TYR A 77 26.20 -4.12 -5.49
N GLN A 78 26.55 -3.15 -4.63
CA GLN A 78 27.87 -2.54 -4.58
C GLN A 78 28.75 -3.16 -3.48
N MET A 79 28.22 -4.11 -2.70
CA MET A 79 28.91 -4.72 -1.57
C MET A 79 29.59 -6.04 -1.94
N SER A 80 30.74 -6.31 -1.31
CA SER A 80 31.35 -7.64 -1.38
C SER A 80 30.50 -8.67 -0.62
N THR A 81 30.55 -9.92 -1.07
CA THR A 81 29.87 -11.06 -0.42
C THR A 81 30.25 -11.20 1.06
N SER A 82 31.50 -10.88 1.42
CA SER A 82 31.99 -10.93 2.80
C SER A 82 31.34 -9.90 3.74
N ILE A 83 30.91 -8.76 3.21
CA ILE A 83 30.20 -7.73 3.99
C ILE A 83 28.72 -8.11 4.11
N LEU A 84 28.10 -8.56 3.01
CA LEU A 84 26.70 -8.98 2.97
C LEU A 84 26.41 -10.20 3.84
N SER A 85 27.38 -11.09 4.04
CA SER A 85 27.23 -12.25 4.92
C SER A 85 27.31 -11.90 6.41
N ASN A 86 27.65 -10.65 6.78
CA ASN A 86 27.69 -10.24 8.17
C ASN A 86 26.27 -10.22 8.77
N PRO A 87 26.03 -10.92 9.91
CA PRO A 87 24.69 -11.00 10.52
C PRO A 87 24.05 -9.66 10.83
N LYS A 88 24.85 -8.65 11.21
CA LYS A 88 24.37 -7.29 11.49
C LYS A 88 23.86 -6.60 10.23
N VAL A 89 24.62 -6.71 9.13
CA VAL A 89 24.22 -6.18 7.82
C VAL A 89 22.95 -6.87 7.32
N GLN A 90 22.84 -8.19 7.49
CA GLN A 90 21.62 -8.93 7.15
C GLN A 90 20.41 -8.52 8.00
N GLN A 91 20.61 -8.23 9.28
CA GLN A 91 19.55 -7.72 10.14
C GLN A 91 19.06 -6.34 9.68
N TYR A 92 19.99 -5.42 9.41
CA TYR A 92 19.67 -4.08 8.90
C TYR A 92 18.82 -4.15 7.63
N TYR A 93 19.20 -5.00 6.67
CA TYR A 93 18.43 -5.16 5.44
C TYR A 93 17.08 -5.84 5.64
N ARG A 94 16.95 -6.78 6.58
CA ARG A 94 15.64 -7.35 6.92
C ARG A 94 14.68 -6.27 7.44
N MET A 95 15.15 -5.35 8.28
CA MET A 95 14.34 -4.22 8.74
C MET A 95 13.90 -3.33 7.57
N ILE A 96 14.80 -3.04 6.63
CA ILE A 96 14.46 -2.25 5.43
C ILE A 96 13.42 -2.98 4.56
N ASP A 97 13.60 -4.28 4.35
CA ASP A 97 12.69 -5.10 3.56
C ASP A 97 11.29 -5.11 4.24
N GLU A 98 11.22 -5.20 5.57
CA GLU A 98 9.96 -5.10 6.34
C GLU A 98 9.29 -3.73 6.20
N ILE A 99 10.02 -2.63 6.36
CA ILE A 99 9.50 -1.26 6.20
C ILE A 99 8.95 -1.06 4.78
N GLN A 100 9.67 -1.55 3.77
CA GLN A 100 9.25 -1.44 2.38
C GLN A 100 7.91 -2.14 2.12
N ILE A 101 7.67 -3.32 2.71
CA ILE A 101 6.39 -4.04 2.54
C ILE A 101 5.22 -3.16 2.94
N TYR A 102 5.27 -2.53 4.12
CA TYR A 102 4.20 -1.66 4.59
C TYR A 102 4.09 -0.37 3.77
N ALA A 103 5.22 0.22 3.37
CA ALA A 103 5.23 1.40 2.52
C ALA A 103 4.60 1.11 1.14
N ASP A 104 4.89 -0.04 0.54
CA ASP A 104 4.29 -0.46 -0.73
C ASP A 104 2.79 -0.65 -0.61
N ILE A 105 2.32 -1.27 0.47
CA ILE A 105 0.89 -1.48 0.73
C ILE A 105 0.16 -0.14 0.87
N PHE A 106 0.69 0.78 1.67
CA PHE A 106 0.03 2.08 1.91
C PHE A 106 0.13 3.00 0.70
N GLU A 107 1.22 2.98 -0.06
CA GLU A 107 1.25 3.70 -1.33
C GLU A 107 0.14 3.19 -2.25
N GLU A 108 0.03 1.87 -2.41
CA GLU A 108 -0.95 1.25 -3.30
C GLU A 108 -2.40 1.55 -2.88
N LEU A 109 -2.69 1.50 -1.58
CA LEU A 109 -3.97 1.88 -1.01
C LEU A 109 -4.32 3.36 -1.28
N LEU A 110 -3.35 4.25 -1.09
CA LEU A 110 -3.57 5.71 -1.13
C LEU A 110 -3.41 6.31 -2.52
N ARG A 111 -2.91 5.55 -3.50
CA ARG A 111 -2.78 5.98 -4.91
C ARG A 111 -4.09 6.54 -5.47
N SER A 112 -5.22 5.89 -5.18
CA SER A 112 -6.53 6.33 -5.66
C SER A 112 -6.94 7.68 -5.08
N PHE A 113 -6.64 7.95 -3.80
CA PHE A 113 -6.90 9.26 -3.18
C PHE A 113 -6.06 10.37 -3.83
N LYS A 114 -4.82 10.07 -4.21
CA LYS A 114 -3.95 11.00 -4.94
C LYS A 114 -4.36 11.21 -6.42
N GLY A 115 -5.31 10.42 -6.92
CA GLY A 115 -5.78 10.47 -8.31
C GLY A 115 -4.95 9.63 -9.30
N TYR A 116 -4.12 8.71 -8.80
CA TYR A 116 -3.37 7.78 -9.64
C TYR A 116 -4.13 6.47 -9.87
N ASN A 117 -3.85 5.84 -11.02
CA ASN A 117 -4.23 4.46 -11.25
C ASN A 117 -3.46 3.56 -10.28
N SER A 118 -4.20 2.84 -9.45
CA SER A 118 -3.66 1.74 -8.65
C SER A 118 -3.42 0.51 -9.56
N ALA A 119 -2.64 -0.50 -9.16
CA ALA A 119 -2.63 -1.83 -9.78
C ALA A 119 -3.62 -2.80 -9.08
N GLY A 120 -3.98 -2.49 -7.84
CA GLY A 120 -4.79 -3.30 -6.94
C GLY A 120 -3.95 -3.90 -5.82
N LEU A 121 -4.56 -4.10 -4.67
CA LEU A 121 -3.95 -4.73 -3.50
C LEU A 121 -4.14 -6.25 -3.61
N SER A 122 -3.08 -7.02 -3.41
CA SER A 122 -3.20 -8.49 -3.39
C SER A 122 -3.96 -8.98 -2.15
N GLN A 123 -4.39 -10.24 -2.19
CA GLN A 123 -4.99 -10.88 -1.02
C GLN A 123 -4.09 -10.84 0.22
N ASP A 124 -2.77 -10.99 0.06
CA ASP A 124 -1.82 -10.94 1.19
C ASP A 124 -1.70 -9.52 1.76
N GLN A 125 -1.67 -8.51 0.88
CA GLN A 125 -1.63 -7.10 1.29
C GLN A 125 -2.93 -6.70 2.01
N MET A 126 -4.09 -7.15 1.51
CA MET A 126 -5.36 -6.97 2.21
C MET A 126 -5.43 -7.77 3.51
N GLY A 127 -4.78 -8.93 3.59
CA GLY A 127 -4.63 -9.71 4.82
C GLY A 127 -3.88 -8.96 5.93
N ILE A 128 -3.00 -8.02 5.56
CA ILE A 128 -2.32 -7.10 6.49
C ILE A 128 -3.23 -5.91 6.85
N LEU A 129 -3.93 -5.33 5.87
CA LEU A 129 -4.77 -4.15 6.05
C LEU A 129 -6.07 -4.43 6.82
N ASP A 130 -6.77 -5.53 6.54
CA ASP A 130 -8.08 -5.83 7.14
C ASP A 130 -8.05 -5.87 8.67
N PRO A 131 -7.09 -6.55 9.33
CA PRO A 131 -6.94 -6.48 10.77
C PRO A 131 -6.69 -5.05 11.29
N MET A 132 -5.92 -4.24 10.57
CA MET A 132 -5.67 -2.84 10.95
C MET A 132 -6.96 -2.02 10.86
N PHE A 133 -7.67 -2.08 9.73
CA PHE A 133 -8.96 -1.41 9.56
C PHE A 133 -9.91 -1.75 10.71
N ARG A 134 -10.08 -3.04 11.03
CA ARG A 134 -10.93 -3.47 12.15
C ARG A 134 -10.47 -2.92 13.49
N LYS A 135 -9.16 -2.92 13.76
CA LYS A 135 -8.59 -2.40 15.01
C LYS A 135 -8.84 -0.90 15.19
N PHE A 136 -8.83 -0.12 14.10
CA PHE A 136 -9.14 1.30 14.10
C PHE A 136 -10.66 1.60 13.98
N GLY A 137 -11.52 0.58 14.04
CA GLY A 137 -12.97 0.76 14.07
C GLY A 137 -13.62 0.96 12.70
N TRP A 138 -12.92 0.68 11.61
CA TRP A 138 -13.52 0.69 10.28
C TRP A 138 -14.59 -0.39 10.16
N LYS A 139 -15.72 -0.02 9.56
CA LYS A 139 -16.76 -0.96 9.16
C LYS A 139 -16.41 -1.50 7.78
N ILE A 140 -16.44 -2.82 7.64
CA ILE A 140 -16.17 -3.52 6.38
C ILE A 140 -17.43 -4.28 6.00
N ASN A 141 -18.08 -3.86 4.92
CA ASN A 141 -19.34 -4.41 4.44
C ASN A 141 -19.12 -5.13 3.11
N LEU A 142 -19.49 -6.39 3.03
CA LEU A 142 -19.70 -7.06 1.75
C LEU A 142 -21.03 -6.58 1.17
N LEU A 143 -21.02 -6.05 -0.04
CA LEU A 143 -22.24 -5.62 -0.73
C LEU A 143 -22.92 -6.81 -1.38
N ASP A 144 -24.24 -6.90 -1.24
CA ASP A 144 -25.07 -7.94 -1.83
C ASP A 144 -25.30 -7.67 -3.32
N ILE A 145 -24.26 -7.93 -4.12
CA ILE A 145 -24.25 -7.78 -5.57
C ILE A 145 -23.95 -9.14 -6.17
N ASN A 146 -24.95 -9.73 -6.82
CA ASN A 146 -24.78 -11.00 -7.51
C ASN A 146 -23.95 -10.80 -8.78
N CYS A 147 -22.65 -11.10 -8.69
CA CYS A 147 -21.71 -11.06 -9.80
C CYS A 147 -20.78 -12.26 -9.70
N LYS A 148 -20.57 -12.96 -10.81
CA LYS A 148 -19.66 -14.11 -10.85
C LYS A 148 -18.22 -13.65 -10.59
N ASP A 149 -17.40 -14.55 -10.03
CA ASP A 149 -15.95 -14.38 -9.89
C ASP A 149 -15.50 -13.07 -9.17
N THR A 150 -16.42 -12.39 -8.48
CA THR A 150 -16.25 -11.02 -8.00
C THR A 150 -17.00 -10.78 -6.70
N TYR A 151 -16.40 -10.01 -5.79
CA TYR A 151 -17.10 -9.42 -4.64
C TYR A 151 -16.89 -7.91 -4.59
N PHE A 152 -17.85 -7.19 -4.01
CA PHE A 152 -17.76 -5.76 -3.76
C PHE A 152 -17.70 -5.49 -2.25
N TYR A 153 -16.67 -4.78 -1.80
CA TYR A 153 -16.51 -4.41 -0.39
C TYR A 153 -16.57 -2.89 -0.22
N GLU A 154 -17.30 -2.43 0.78
CA GLU A 154 -17.31 -1.05 1.27
C GLU A 154 -16.60 -0.98 2.63
N TYR A 155 -15.54 -0.17 2.71
CA TYR A 155 -14.85 0.18 3.94
C TYR A 155 -15.31 1.57 4.35
N GLN A 156 -15.63 1.79 5.63
CA GLN A 156 -16.15 3.06 6.12
C GLN A 156 -15.63 3.42 7.51
N LEU A 157 -15.18 4.66 7.69
CA LEU A 157 -14.87 5.28 8.98
C LEU A 157 -15.05 6.80 8.90
N LYS A 158 -15.66 7.43 9.92
CA LYS A 158 -15.75 8.90 10.10
C LYS A 158 -16.17 9.72 8.86
N GLY A 159 -16.96 9.14 7.96
CA GLY A 159 -17.42 9.80 6.73
C GLY A 159 -16.57 9.48 5.49
N CYS A 160 -15.35 8.97 5.68
CA CYS A 160 -14.57 8.34 4.64
C CYS A 160 -15.21 7.02 4.20
N LYS A 161 -15.17 6.74 2.89
CA LYS A 161 -15.56 5.45 2.33
C LYS A 161 -14.59 5.02 1.25
N MET A 162 -14.37 3.71 1.12
CA MET A 162 -13.63 3.11 0.00
C MET A 162 -14.42 1.93 -0.54
N MET A 163 -14.58 1.86 -1.86
CA MET A 163 -15.23 0.74 -2.53
C MET A 163 -14.21 -0.05 -3.33
N PHE A 164 -14.16 -1.36 -3.06
CA PHE A 164 -13.28 -2.30 -3.73
C PHE A 164 -14.05 -3.34 -4.51
N ILE A 165 -13.52 -3.68 -5.69
CA ILE A 165 -13.82 -4.93 -6.40
C ILE A 165 -12.75 -5.94 -6.02
N LYS A 166 -13.15 -7.12 -5.54
CA LYS A 166 -12.27 -8.27 -5.35
C LYS A 166 -12.50 -9.29 -6.44
N ASN A 167 -11.47 -9.61 -7.21
CA ASN A 167 -11.48 -10.78 -8.08
C ASN A 167 -11.27 -12.06 -7.25
N THR A 168 -12.17 -13.03 -7.36
CA THR A 168 -12.14 -14.27 -6.55
C THR A 168 -11.35 -15.41 -7.22
N LEU A 169 -10.88 -15.22 -8.45
CA LEU A 169 -9.97 -16.17 -9.10
C LEU A 169 -8.58 -16.12 -8.47
N PRO A 170 -7.75 -17.18 -8.62
CA PRO A 170 -6.39 -17.20 -8.07
C PRO A 170 -5.51 -16.07 -8.62
N PRO A 171 -4.40 -15.72 -7.94
CA PRO A 171 -3.40 -14.80 -8.47
C PRO A 171 -2.86 -15.22 -9.85
N ASN A 172 -2.55 -14.23 -10.68
CA ASN A 172 -1.91 -14.47 -11.98
C ASN A 172 -0.52 -15.10 -11.78
N ASP A 173 -0.18 -16.08 -12.61
CA ASP A 173 1.17 -16.63 -12.71
C ASP A 173 1.77 -16.28 -14.06
N TYR A 174 2.38 -15.10 -14.12
CA TYR A 174 3.00 -14.57 -15.32
C TYR A 174 4.19 -15.40 -15.82
N ARG A 175 4.87 -16.16 -14.93
CA ARG A 175 5.99 -17.02 -15.33
C ARG A 175 5.51 -18.24 -16.11
N ASN A 176 4.31 -18.71 -15.79
CA ASN A 176 3.67 -19.86 -16.44
C ASN A 176 2.54 -19.46 -17.41
N TYR A 177 2.45 -18.18 -17.78
CA TYR A 177 1.42 -17.64 -18.69
C TYR A 177 -0.02 -17.91 -18.25
N ILE A 178 -0.27 -17.98 -16.94
CA ILE A 178 -1.62 -18.18 -16.38
C ILE A 178 -2.19 -16.82 -16.01
N TYR A 179 -3.30 -16.47 -16.67
CA TYR A 179 -4.02 -15.23 -16.47
C TYR A 179 -5.43 -15.50 -15.95
N HIS A 180 -5.79 -14.80 -14.88
CA HIS A 180 -7.06 -14.89 -14.18
C HIS A 180 -7.71 -13.51 -14.09
N ASN A 181 -7.50 -12.70 -15.13
CA ASN A 181 -8.05 -11.36 -15.20
C ASN A 181 -9.55 -11.41 -15.46
N ILE A 182 -10.27 -10.46 -14.87
CA ILE A 182 -11.66 -10.21 -15.18
C ILE A 182 -11.84 -8.76 -15.60
N GLU A 183 -12.78 -8.51 -16.50
CA GLU A 183 -13.36 -7.19 -16.72
C GLU A 183 -14.69 -7.16 -15.99
N VAL A 184 -14.91 -6.15 -15.15
CA VAL A 184 -16.14 -5.96 -14.38
C VAL A 184 -16.82 -4.69 -14.87
N ASP A 185 -18.04 -4.84 -15.39
CA ASP A 185 -18.95 -3.75 -15.70
C ASP A 185 -19.93 -3.59 -14.53
N PHE A 186 -20.06 -2.39 -13.99
CA PHE A 186 -20.92 -2.12 -12.84
C PHE A 186 -21.70 -0.81 -13.01
N THR A 187 -22.87 -0.76 -12.37
CA THR A 187 -23.77 0.39 -12.35
C THR A 187 -23.98 0.87 -10.92
N TYR A 188 -23.91 2.18 -10.74
CA TYR A 188 -24.16 2.88 -9.49
C TYR A 188 -25.64 3.24 -9.30
N ASP A 189 -26.04 3.52 -8.06
CA ASP A 189 -27.33 4.12 -7.66
C ASP A 189 -27.48 5.60 -8.06
N TYR A 190 -26.80 6.02 -9.12
CA TYR A 190 -26.80 7.40 -9.62
C TYR A 190 -27.12 7.45 -11.10
N TYR A 191 -28.41 7.63 -11.42
CA TYR A 191 -28.92 7.76 -12.80
C TYR A 191 -28.42 6.68 -13.78
N GLY A 192 -28.13 5.46 -13.30
CA GLY A 192 -27.62 4.37 -14.13
C GLY A 192 -26.19 4.59 -14.66
N THR A 193 -25.45 5.56 -14.12
CA THR A 193 -24.03 5.74 -14.41
C THR A 193 -23.22 4.57 -13.84
N GLY A 194 -22.08 4.28 -14.44
CA GLY A 194 -21.31 3.08 -14.13
C GLY A 194 -19.88 3.17 -14.59
N GLY A 195 -19.18 2.05 -14.52
CA GLY A 195 -17.79 1.94 -14.94
C GLY A 195 -17.41 0.53 -15.33
N LYS A 196 -16.31 0.44 -16.07
CA LYS A 196 -15.64 -0.81 -16.40
C LYS A 196 -14.25 -0.82 -15.80
N TYR A 197 -13.90 -1.89 -15.12
CA TYR A 197 -12.57 -2.07 -14.53
C TYR A 197 -12.02 -3.45 -14.87
N TYR A 198 -10.73 -3.46 -15.23
CA TYR A 198 -9.94 -4.68 -15.27
C TYR A 198 -9.38 -4.96 -13.87
N VAL A 199 -9.56 -6.19 -13.40
CA VAL A 199 -9.08 -6.63 -12.08
C VAL A 199 -8.30 -7.93 -12.24
N GLY A 200 -7.02 -7.90 -11.88
CA GLY A 200 -6.16 -9.08 -11.91
C GLY A 200 -6.61 -10.15 -10.92
N GLY A 201 -6.26 -11.40 -11.19
CA GLY A 201 -6.56 -12.54 -10.31
C GLY A 201 -6.11 -12.27 -8.87
N GLY A 202 -6.99 -12.54 -7.90
CA GLY A 202 -6.72 -12.37 -6.47
C GLY A 202 -6.51 -10.92 -5.98
N LEU A 203 -6.74 -9.92 -6.84
CA LEU A 203 -6.56 -8.50 -6.48
C LEU A 203 -7.85 -7.84 -6.01
N TYR A 204 -7.66 -6.83 -5.16
CA TYR A 204 -8.65 -5.86 -4.72
C TYR A 204 -8.36 -4.52 -5.41
N ARG A 205 -9.31 -4.06 -6.23
CA ARG A 205 -9.21 -2.79 -6.96
C ARG A 205 -10.13 -1.76 -6.32
N MET A 206 -9.58 -0.66 -5.82
CA MET A 206 -10.41 0.47 -5.41
C MET A 206 -11.00 1.15 -6.66
N ILE A 207 -12.32 1.29 -6.70
CA ILE A 207 -13.04 1.90 -7.83
C ILE A 207 -13.64 3.25 -7.49
N GLN A 208 -13.78 3.55 -6.20
CA GLN A 208 -14.36 4.79 -5.70
C GLN A 208 -13.95 5.00 -4.25
N PHE A 209 -13.76 6.25 -3.86
CA PHE A 209 -13.61 6.66 -2.46
C PHE A 209 -14.42 7.92 -2.19
N LYS A 210 -14.61 8.21 -0.91
CA LYS A 210 -15.19 9.44 -0.38
C LYS A 210 -14.30 9.98 0.73
N ASP A 211 -14.08 11.28 0.72
CA ASP A 211 -13.52 12.06 1.83
C ASP A 211 -14.20 13.44 1.89
N ASP A 212 -13.60 14.41 2.59
CA ASP A 212 -14.12 15.77 2.74
C ASP A 212 -14.05 16.63 1.47
N GLU A 213 -13.15 16.32 0.52
CA GLU A 213 -13.04 17.00 -0.77
C GLU A 213 -13.77 16.24 -1.89
N ASN A 214 -13.60 14.91 -1.96
CA ASN A 214 -14.34 14.02 -2.86
C ASN A 214 -15.63 13.54 -2.17
N VAL A 215 -16.63 14.41 -2.16
CA VAL A 215 -17.87 14.18 -1.41
C VAL A 215 -18.85 13.21 -2.07
N LYS A 216 -18.64 12.88 -3.35
CA LYS A 216 -19.55 12.03 -4.14
C LYS A 216 -19.25 10.56 -3.87
N TYR A 217 -20.29 9.81 -3.53
CA TYR A 217 -20.19 8.37 -3.32
C TYR A 217 -21.51 7.70 -3.68
N HIS A 218 -21.43 6.74 -4.59
CA HIS A 218 -22.59 6.03 -5.10
C HIS A 218 -22.42 4.52 -4.92
N LYS A 219 -23.45 3.85 -4.42
CA LYS A 219 -23.39 2.41 -4.20
C LYS A 219 -23.52 1.67 -5.53
N VAL A 220 -22.75 0.60 -5.71
CA VAL A 220 -22.99 -0.32 -6.83
C VAL A 220 -24.30 -1.06 -6.55
N ILE A 221 -25.17 -1.14 -7.56
CA ILE A 221 -26.48 -1.82 -7.49
C ILE A 221 -26.58 -3.00 -8.44
N LYS A 222 -25.72 -3.06 -9.45
CA LYS A 222 -25.66 -4.14 -10.44
C LYS A 222 -24.25 -4.26 -10.97
N ALA A 223 -23.79 -5.48 -11.22
CA ALA A 223 -22.53 -5.74 -11.89
C ALA A 223 -22.58 -7.03 -12.72
N SER A 224 -21.66 -7.15 -13.67
CA SER A 224 -21.38 -8.37 -14.43
C SER A 224 -19.88 -8.46 -14.68
N SER A 225 -19.35 -9.68 -14.72
CA SER A 225 -17.93 -9.93 -14.95
C SER A 225 -17.70 -10.87 -16.14
N GLU A 226 -16.64 -10.61 -16.89
CA GLU A 226 -16.15 -11.48 -17.96
C GLU A 226 -14.69 -11.84 -17.71
N ARG A 227 -14.31 -13.11 -17.88
CA ARG A 227 -12.91 -13.53 -17.84
C ARG A 227 -12.19 -13.08 -19.10
N LYS A 228 -10.93 -12.65 -18.98
CA LYS A 228 -10.10 -12.14 -20.08
C LYS A 228 -8.76 -12.87 -20.16
#